data_AF-A0AAV2Q1U6-F1
#
_entry.id   AF-A0AAV2Q1U6-F1
#
_cell.length_a   1.000
_cell.length_b   1.000
_cell.length_c   1.000
_cell.angle_alpha   90.00
_cell.angle_beta   90.00
_cell.angle_gamma   90.00
#
_symmetry.space_group_name_H-M   'P 1'
#
loop_
_entity.id
_entity.type
_entity.pdbx_description
1 polymer ?
#
loop_
_entity_poly.entity_id
_entity_poly.type
_entity_poly.pdbx_seq_one_letter_code
_entity_poly.pdbx_strand_id
1 'polypeptide(L)'
;VVYTDASVVAAPSSCLQDEEVVVTIHGLLPYQDVTLCATTADANGVLFCAYGHYRSDDSGSITTEDSESVGGSYTGVWTMGLLSALKPAPHERQSTRFFKRRTDSPNH
;
A
#
# COMPACT_ATOMS: atom_id res chain seq x y z
N VAL A 1 22.31 -15.00 -8.16
CA VAL A 1 21.11 -14.26 -7.71
C VAL A 1 20.92 -13.14 -8.70
N VAL A 2 19.88 -13.18 -9.53
CA VAL A 2 19.59 -12.08 -10.47
C VAL A 2 19.03 -10.96 -9.61
N TYR A 3 19.77 -9.86 -9.46
CA TYR A 3 19.27 -8.69 -8.75
C TYR A 3 18.44 -7.89 -9.75
N THR A 4 17.12 -7.89 -9.55
CA THR A 4 16.19 -7.03 -10.28
C THR A 4 16.26 -5.62 -9.69
N ASP A 5 16.51 -4.61 -10.52
CA ASP A 5 16.46 -3.19 -10.13
C ASP A 5 14.98 -2.76 -10.07
N ALA A 6 14.29 -3.22 -9.03
CA ALA A 6 12.86 -2.95 -8.88
C ALA A 6 12.64 -1.51 -8.42
N SER A 7 11.77 -0.79 -9.13
CA SER A 7 11.39 0.58 -8.79
C SER A 7 9.91 0.66 -8.45
N VAL A 8 9.55 1.52 -7.51
CA VAL A 8 8.17 1.75 -7.05
C VAL A 8 7.81 3.20 -7.32
N VAL A 9 6.70 3.41 -8.00
CA VAL A 9 6.14 4.73 -8.33
C VAL A 9 4.73 4.80 -7.77
N ALA A 10 4.41 5.90 -7.09
CA ALA A 10 3.06 6.21 -6.64
C ALA A 10 2.57 7.48 -7.35
N ALA A 11 1.39 7.42 -7.94
CA ALA A 11 0.76 8.54 -8.64
C ALA A 11 -0.67 8.75 -8.09
N PRO A 12 -1.01 9.95 -7.61
CA PRO A 12 -0.13 11.12 -7.44
C PRO A 12 0.88 10.95 -6.29
N SER A 13 2.01 11.66 -6.38
CA SER A 13 3.11 11.59 -5.39
C SER A 13 2.77 12.21 -4.03
N SER A 14 1.75 13.07 -3.99
CA SER A 14 1.15 13.63 -2.78
C SER A 14 -0.36 13.67 -2.98
N CYS A 15 -1.09 13.16 -1.99
CA CYS A 15 -2.54 13.02 -2.01
C CYS A 15 -3.08 13.16 -0.59
N LEU A 16 -4.36 13.53 -0.50
CA LEU A 16 -5.13 13.31 0.70
C LEU A 16 -5.44 11.82 0.87
N GLN A 17 -5.75 11.41 2.09
CA GLN A 17 -6.02 10.00 2.41
C GLN A 17 -7.24 9.44 1.65
N ASP A 18 -8.14 10.31 1.24
CA ASP A 18 -9.37 9.97 0.52
C ASP A 18 -9.20 10.03 -1.02
N GLU A 19 -8.03 10.42 -1.52
CA GLU A 19 -7.73 10.46 -2.95
C GLU A 19 -7.16 9.12 -3.44
N GLU A 20 -7.55 8.70 -4.64
CA GLU A 20 -7.05 7.46 -5.24
C GLU A 20 -5.57 7.58 -5.59
N VAL A 21 -4.78 6.60 -5.13
CA VAL A 21 -3.34 6.51 -5.42
C VAL A 21 -3.06 5.22 -6.15
N VAL A 22 -2.53 5.34 -7.37
CA VAL A 22 -2.03 4.21 -8.15
C VAL A 22 -0.58 3.96 -7.77
N VAL A 23 -0.32 2.78 -7.22
CA VAL A 23 1.03 2.26 -7.02
C VAL A 23 1.39 1.34 -8.18
N THR A 24 2.52 1.63 -8.82
CA THR A 24 3.11 0.86 -9.92
C THR A 24 4.52 0.43 -9.56
N ILE A 25 4.86 -0.79 -9.92
CA ILE A 25 6.17 -1.40 -9.69
C ILE A 25 6.71 -1.90 -11.00
N HIS A 26 7.96 -1.58 -11.28
CA HIS A 26 8.66 -1.99 -12.49
C HIS A 26 9.94 -2.73 -12.14
N GLY A 27 10.45 -3.48 -13.12
CA GLY A 27 11.76 -4.12 -13.03
C GLY A 27 11.75 -5.46 -12.32
N LEU A 28 10.59 -6.08 -12.12
CA LEU A 28 10.48 -7.45 -11.62
C LEU A 28 10.78 -8.46 -12.74
N LEU A 29 11.00 -9.72 -12.39
CA LEU A 29 10.99 -10.79 -13.37
C LEU A 29 9.56 -11.01 -13.88
N PRO A 30 9.36 -11.46 -15.12
CA PRO A 30 8.04 -11.84 -15.62
C PRO A 30 7.40 -12.93 -14.75
N TYR A 31 6.12 -12.79 -14.42
CA TYR A 31 5.36 -13.74 -13.59
C TYR A 31 5.95 -14.02 -12.20
N GLN A 32 6.70 -13.07 -11.66
CA GLN A 32 7.28 -13.14 -10.32
C GLN A 32 6.20 -12.88 -9.28
N ASP A 33 6.08 -13.82 -8.34
CA ASP A 33 5.27 -13.63 -7.13
C ASP A 33 5.98 -12.68 -6.17
N VAL A 34 5.31 -11.59 -5.80
CA VAL A 34 5.83 -10.58 -4.86
C VAL A 34 4.77 -10.23 -3.83
N THR A 35 5.23 -9.68 -2.70
CA THR A 35 4.34 -9.17 -1.65
C THR A 35 4.60 -7.69 -1.49
N LEU A 36 3.56 -6.89 -1.71
CA LEU A 36 3.59 -5.45 -1.50
C LEU A 36 3.19 -5.18 -0.05
N CYS A 37 4.00 -4.39 0.64
CA CYS A 37 3.76 -4.00 2.02
C CYS A 37 3.67 -2.48 2.10
N ALA A 38 2.56 -1.98 2.62
CA ALA A 38 2.39 -0.58 2.96
C ALA A 38 2.53 -0.44 4.48
N THR A 39 3.41 0.46 4.92
CA THR A 39 3.61 0.79 6.34
C THR A 39 3.51 2.28 6.55
N THR A 40 2.79 2.70 7.58
CA THR A 40 2.70 4.11 7.98
C THR A 40 2.66 4.25 9.50
N ALA A 41 3.00 5.42 10.02
CA ALA A 41 2.94 5.72 11.44
C ALA A 41 1.93 6.86 11.69
N ASP A 42 1.06 6.71 12.69
CA ASP A 42 0.20 7.80 13.15
C ASP A 42 0.99 8.80 14.02
N ALA A 43 0.41 9.97 14.31
CA ALA A 43 0.98 11.01 15.16
C ALA A 43 1.34 10.54 16.57
N ASN A 44 0.74 9.45 17.03
CA ASN A 44 1.04 8.81 18.31
C ASN A 44 2.20 7.78 18.23
N GLY A 45 2.83 7.63 17.05
CA GLY A 45 3.87 6.64 16.79
C GLY A 45 3.36 5.22 16.54
N VAL A 46 2.03 5.05 16.42
CA VAL A 46 1.37 3.76 16.20
C VAL A 46 1.61 3.33 14.75
N LEU A 47 2.22 2.15 14.56
CA LEU A 47 2.54 1.58 13.25
C LEU A 47 1.34 0.84 12.69
N PHE A 48 0.95 1.22 11.48
CA PHE A 48 -0.06 0.55 10.68
C PHE A 48 0.62 -0.14 9.50
N CYS A 49 0.23 -1.39 9.23
CA CYS A 49 0.70 -2.12 8.07
C CYS A 49 -0.46 -2.79 7.33
N ALA A 50 -0.27 -2.94 6.02
CA ALA A 50 -1.09 -3.73 5.14
C ALA A 50 -0.17 -4.44 4.16
N TYR A 51 -0.59 -5.60 3.68
CA TYR A 51 0.12 -6.34 2.66
C TYR A 51 -0.84 -6.91 1.63
N GLY A 52 -0.41 -6.95 0.37
CA GLY A 52 -1.12 -7.56 -0.74
C GLY A 52 -0.15 -8.44 -1.53
N HIS A 53 -0.63 -9.60 -1.95
CA HIS A 53 0.13 -10.56 -2.74
C HIS A 53 -0.19 -10.32 -4.21
N TYR A 54 0.84 -10.24 -5.03
CA TYR A 54 0.73 -9.91 -6.44
C TYR A 54 1.66 -10.79 -7.26
N ARG A 55 1.31 -10.93 -8.53
CA ARG A 55 2.15 -11.54 -9.55
C ARG A 55 2.40 -10.51 -10.64
N SER A 56 3.66 -10.31 -11.02
CA SER A 56 3.99 -9.44 -12.14
C SER A 56 3.48 -9.99 -13.46
N ASP A 57 3.23 -9.07 -14.39
CA ASP A 57 2.88 -9.40 -15.77
C ASP A 57 4.09 -9.95 -16.57
N ASP A 58 3.89 -10.16 -17.87
CA ASP A 58 4.95 -10.61 -18.79
C ASP A 58 6.09 -9.59 -18.95
N SER A 59 5.82 -8.32 -18.66
CA SER A 59 6.79 -7.22 -18.69
C SER A 59 7.59 -7.08 -17.38
N GLY A 60 7.19 -7.81 -16.32
CA GLY A 60 7.78 -7.64 -15.00
C GLY A 60 7.27 -6.39 -14.27
N SER A 61 6.04 -5.97 -14.57
CA SER A 61 5.38 -4.82 -13.94
C SER A 61 4.16 -5.25 -13.13
N ILE A 62 3.80 -4.45 -12.13
CA ILE A 62 2.59 -4.60 -11.30
C ILE A 62 1.99 -3.22 -11.11
N THR A 63 0.69 -3.07 -11.36
CA THR A 63 -0.03 -1.83 -11.12
C THR A 63 -1.26 -2.14 -10.28
N THR A 64 -1.45 -1.44 -9.17
CA THR A 64 -2.61 -1.65 -8.27
C THR A 64 -3.99 -1.38 -8.90
N GLU A 65 -4.03 -0.72 -10.06
CA GLU A 65 -5.23 -0.48 -10.88
C GLU A 65 -5.63 -1.68 -11.76
N ASP A 66 -4.66 -2.47 -12.22
CA ASP A 66 -4.90 -3.59 -13.16
C ASP A 66 -4.61 -4.95 -12.54
N SER A 67 -3.67 -5.00 -11.59
CA SER A 67 -3.21 -6.22 -10.96
C SER A 67 -4.11 -6.58 -9.79
N GLU A 68 -4.67 -7.78 -9.83
CA GLU A 68 -5.47 -8.30 -8.74
C GLU A 68 -4.56 -8.70 -7.57
N SER A 69 -4.92 -8.27 -6.36
CA SER A 69 -4.31 -8.86 -5.17
C SER A 69 -4.89 -10.26 -4.94
N VAL A 70 -4.04 -11.28 -5.09
CA VAL A 70 -4.41 -12.70 -4.91
C VAL A 70 -4.56 -13.11 -3.44
N GLY A 71 -4.24 -12.21 -2.50
CA GLY A 71 -4.33 -12.50 -1.07
C GLY A 71 -3.65 -11.44 -0.20
N GLY A 72 -3.89 -11.52 1.11
CA GLY A 72 -3.28 -10.65 2.10
C GLY A 72 -4.30 -9.91 2.94
N SER A 73 -4.06 -8.61 3.15
CA SER A 73 -4.95 -7.72 3.90
C SER A 73 -6.23 -7.37 3.12
N TYR A 74 -6.20 -7.53 1.79
CA TYR A 74 -7.35 -7.48 0.88
C TYR A 74 -7.13 -8.41 -0.31
N THR A 75 -8.20 -8.62 -1.09
CA THR A 75 -8.21 -9.40 -2.32
C THR A 75 -8.96 -8.61 -3.39
N GLY A 76 -8.59 -8.77 -4.65
CA GLY A 76 -9.22 -8.06 -5.77
C GLY A 76 -8.37 -6.92 -6.31
N VAL A 77 -8.86 -6.29 -7.38
CA VAL A 77 -8.29 -5.07 -7.95
C VAL A 77 -8.81 -3.89 -7.14
N TRP A 78 -7.93 -3.29 -6.34
CA TRP A 78 -8.29 -2.12 -5.57
C TRP A 78 -7.07 -1.23 -5.35
N THR A 79 -7.08 -0.09 -6.03
CA THR A 79 -6.04 0.95 -5.97
C THR A 79 -5.81 1.42 -4.54
N MET A 80 -6.91 1.65 -3.81
CA MET A 80 -6.89 2.03 -2.40
C MET A 80 -6.82 0.85 -1.43
N GLY A 81 -6.69 -0.38 -1.91
CA GLY A 81 -6.77 -1.56 -1.06
C GLY A 81 -5.65 -1.61 -0.02
N LEU A 82 -4.41 -1.30 -0.38
CA LEU A 82 -3.29 -1.25 0.56
C LEU A 82 -3.48 -0.17 1.63
N LEU A 83 -3.97 1.02 1.26
CA LEU A 83 -4.18 2.14 2.18
C LEU A 83 -5.42 1.94 3.07
N SER A 84 -6.49 1.37 2.51
CA SER A 84 -7.75 1.11 3.22
C SER A 84 -7.67 -0.10 4.15
N ALA A 85 -6.82 -1.08 3.82
CA ALA A 85 -6.62 -2.28 4.63
C ALA A 85 -5.56 -2.11 5.73
N LEU A 86 -5.03 -0.89 5.93
CA LEU A 86 -4.09 -0.58 7.01
C LEU A 86 -4.67 -0.96 8.37
N LYS A 87 -4.00 -1.89 9.05
CA LYS A 87 -4.34 -2.33 10.41
C LYS A 87 -3.15 -2.06 11.33
N PRO A 88 -3.39 -1.83 12.63
CA PRO A 88 -2.31 -1.69 13.58
C PRO A 88 -1.43 -2.94 13.54
N ALA A 89 -0.12 -2.74 13.46
CA ALA A 89 0.85 -3.80 13.34
C ALA A 89 0.71 -4.79 14.51
N PRO A 90 0.91 -6.11 14.29
CA PRO A 90 0.65 -7.13 15.31
C PRO A 90 1.48 -7.00 16.60
N HIS A 91 2.53 -6.17 16.60
CA HIS A 91 3.31 -5.85 17.81
C HIS A 91 2.72 -4.69 18.63
N GLU A 92 1.69 -4.00 18.12
CA GLU A 92 0.99 -2.94 18.82
C GLU A 92 -0.36 -3.45 19.35
N ARG A 93 -0.69 -2.99 20.56
CA ARG A 93 -1.82 -3.48 21.34
C ARG A 93 -3.11 -3.45 20.50
N GLN A 94 -3.81 -4.59 20.46
CA GLN A 94 -5.04 -4.87 19.69
C GLN A 94 -6.28 -4.04 20.10
N SER A 95 -6.14 -2.78 20.53
CA SER A 95 -7.25 -1.96 21.04
C SER A 95 -7.21 -0.50 20.61
N THR A 96 -6.65 -0.19 19.43
CA THR A 96 -6.58 1.21 18.97
C THR A 96 -7.06 1.32 17.53
N ARG A 97 -8.21 2.00 17.35
CA ARG A 97 -8.66 2.48 16.03
C ARG A 97 -7.63 3.48 15.50
N PHE A 98 -7.43 3.49 14.18
CA PHE A 98 -6.75 4.59 13.49
C PHE A 98 -7.43 5.92 13.87
N PHE A 99 -6.69 6.83 14.51
CA PHE A 99 -7.24 8.10 15.02
C PHE A 99 -6.44 9.27 14.45
N LYS A 100 -6.73 9.62 13.20
CA LYS A 100 -6.19 10.83 12.58
C LYS A 100 -6.82 12.05 13.22
N ARG A 101 -6.05 12.77 14.05
CA ARG A 101 -6.44 14.09 14.58
C ARG A 101 -5.46 15.14 14.09
N ARG A 102 -5.76 15.69 12.91
CA ARG A 102 -5.56 17.10 12.55
C ARG A 102 -6.40 17.41 11.32
N THR A 103 -7.62 17.88 11.56
CA THR A 103 -8.29 18.86 10.70
C THR A 103 -7.59 20.19 10.95
N ASP A 104 -7.05 20.75 9.89
CA ASP A 104 -6.75 22.17 9.80
C ASP A 104 -7.94 22.98 10.34
N SER A 105 -7.65 23.84 11.31
CA SER A 105 -8.62 24.76 11.89
C SER A 105 -9.17 25.69 10.80
N PRO A 106 -10.51 25.85 10.63
CA PRO A 106 -11.02 26.90 9.79
C PRO A 106 -10.82 28.25 10.49
N ASN A 107 -10.40 29.24 9.70
CA ASN A 107 -10.24 30.63 10.09
C ASN A 107 -11.49 31.19 10.78
N HIS A 108 -11.29 31.95 11.85
CA HIS A 108 -12.17 33.06 12.21
C HIS A 108 -11.35 34.19 12.85
#